data_AF-A0A7Y5LYZ5-F1
#
_entry.id   AF-A0A7Y5LYZ5-F1
#
_cell.length_a   1.000
_cell.length_b   1.000
_cell.length_c   1.000
_cell.angle_alpha   90.00
_cell.angle_beta   90.00
_cell.angle_gamma   90.00
#
_symmetry.space_group_name_H-M   'P 1'
#
loop_
_entity.id
_entity.type
_entity.pdbx_description
1 polymer ?
#
loop_
_entity_poly.entity_id
_entity_poly.type
_entity_poly.pdbx_seq_one_letter_code
_entity_poly.pdbx_strand_id
1 'polypeptide(L)'
;MGNPEPEPHSSPAALTLTPDLKQDIDTWLSQDVSRRNGSLSRILARGAAAAPALMDVMFRSADHELKKLQICNALREMGQSAIPHIAKALEKVQQVRSIADVAVIEDLTELLLQIDPRKTTALALQQLAKLNTVPLKNRPLAEAINNARVKMVLCIAEEGQSPEAVDEVTALLGDGSVLVPVALFEVLQKSGDRRALVPLLRLFPRQNAASEHSGREIAEAFRAIVKREKVTAESPCFAECGGPEREQLSRWLTKK
;
A
#
# COMPACT_ATOMS: atom_id res chain seq x y z
N MET A 1 -16.32 -46.92 23.93
CA MET A 1 -16.49 -45.98 22.80
C MET A 1 -15.16 -45.26 22.66
N GLY A 2 -14.35 -45.66 21.67
CA GLY A 2 -13.02 -45.05 21.44
C GLY A 2 -13.17 -43.80 20.60
N ASN A 3 -12.54 -42.70 21.03
CA ASN A 3 -12.44 -41.50 20.20
C ASN A 3 -11.61 -41.83 18.95
N PRO A 4 -12.08 -41.45 17.74
CA PRO A 4 -11.30 -41.63 16.52
C PRO A 4 -10.01 -40.82 16.62
N GLU A 5 -8.87 -41.47 16.33
CA GLU A 5 -7.58 -40.80 16.22
C GLU A 5 -7.66 -39.74 15.10
N PRO A 6 -7.12 -38.53 15.33
CA PRO A 6 -7.07 -37.50 14.30
C PRO A 6 -6.19 -37.98 13.15
N GLU A 7 -6.74 -37.97 11.92
CA GLU A 7 -5.98 -38.34 10.73
C GLU A 7 -4.75 -37.44 10.58
N PRO A 8 -3.59 -38.01 10.20
CA PRO A 8 -2.37 -37.25 10.02
C PRO A 8 -2.58 -36.23 8.90
N HIS A 9 -2.59 -34.94 9.26
CA HIS A 9 -2.54 -33.85 8.31
C HIS A 9 -1.29 -34.01 7.45
N SER A 10 -1.48 -34.47 6.21
CA SER A 10 -0.44 -34.58 5.20
C SER A 10 0.16 -33.20 5.00
N SER A 11 1.43 -33.04 5.41
CA SER A 11 2.19 -31.81 5.17
C SER A 11 2.08 -31.45 3.69
N PRO A 12 1.72 -30.20 3.34
CA PRO A 12 1.56 -29.81 1.95
C PRO A 12 2.89 -30.04 1.25
N ALA A 13 2.90 -30.97 0.29
CA ALA A 13 4.07 -31.30 -0.51
C ALA A 13 4.69 -29.99 -1.00
N ALA A 14 5.97 -29.79 -0.70
CA ALA A 14 6.72 -28.66 -1.23
C ALA A 14 6.51 -28.66 -2.74
N LEU A 15 5.81 -27.66 -3.27
CA LEU A 15 5.47 -27.56 -4.70
C LEU A 15 6.78 -27.44 -5.47
N THR A 16 7.35 -28.58 -5.87
CA THR A 16 8.54 -28.65 -6.69
C THR A 16 8.20 -28.09 -8.05
N LEU A 17 8.91 -27.04 -8.44
CA LEU A 17 8.85 -26.44 -9.76
C LEU A 17 9.03 -27.54 -10.82
N THR A 18 7.97 -27.87 -11.55
CA THR A 18 8.07 -28.87 -12.62
C THR A 18 8.98 -28.34 -13.73
N PRO A 19 9.76 -29.21 -14.41
CA PRO A 19 10.61 -28.79 -15.52
C PRO A 19 9.83 -28.00 -16.59
N ASP A 20 8.61 -28.43 -16.88
CA ASP A 20 7.74 -27.80 -17.87
C ASP A 20 7.32 -26.38 -17.46
N LEU A 21 6.95 -26.17 -16.19
CA LEU A 21 6.58 -24.84 -15.69
C LEU A 21 7.79 -23.91 -15.71
N LYS A 22 8.97 -24.41 -15.34
CA LYS A 22 10.22 -23.65 -15.42
C LYS A 22 10.49 -23.20 -16.87
N GLN A 23 10.40 -24.14 -17.81
CA GLN A 23 10.61 -23.86 -19.23
C GLN A 23 9.61 -22.84 -19.77
N ASP A 24 8.33 -22.92 -19.37
CA ASP A 24 7.32 -21.94 -19.76
C ASP A 24 7.63 -20.55 -19.19
N ILE A 25 8.04 -20.44 -17.93
CA ILE A 25 8.42 -19.16 -17.33
C ILE A 25 9.65 -18.57 -18.02
N ASP A 26 10.68 -19.38 -18.24
CA ASP A 26 11.92 -18.94 -18.91
C ASP A 26 11.61 -18.47 -20.35
N THR A 27 10.75 -19.19 -21.07
CA THR A 27 10.32 -18.82 -22.42
C THR A 27 9.50 -17.53 -22.42
N TRP A 28 8.58 -17.38 -21.46
CA TRP A 28 7.75 -16.19 -21.33
C TRP A 28 8.57 -14.93 -20.98
N LEU A 29 9.59 -15.06 -20.15
CA LEU A 29 10.49 -13.96 -19.78
C LEU A 29 11.64 -13.74 -20.79
N SER A 30 11.81 -14.62 -21.79
CA SER A 30 12.79 -14.47 -22.87
C SER A 30 12.45 -13.29 -23.79
N GLN A 31 13.37 -12.83 -24.64
CA GLN A 31 13.09 -11.76 -25.62
C GLN A 31 12.29 -12.21 -26.86
N ASP A 32 12.05 -13.51 -27.04
CA ASP A 32 11.33 -14.03 -28.20
C ASP A 32 9.81 -13.86 -28.05
N VAL A 33 9.31 -12.73 -28.55
CA VAL A 33 7.88 -12.36 -28.50
C VAL A 33 6.98 -13.43 -29.10
N SER A 34 7.43 -14.17 -30.11
CA SER A 34 6.62 -15.19 -30.81
C SER A 34 6.23 -16.35 -29.89
N ARG A 35 7.06 -16.63 -28.87
CA ARG A 35 6.86 -17.75 -27.93
C ARG A 35 6.24 -17.32 -26.60
N ARG A 36 6.21 -16.00 -26.31
CA ARG A 36 5.72 -15.48 -25.03
C ARG A 36 4.25 -15.79 -24.79
N ASN A 37 3.38 -15.52 -25.76
CA ASN A 37 1.92 -15.63 -25.57
C ASN A 37 1.50 -17.06 -25.24
N GLY A 38 2.00 -18.05 -25.99
CA GLY A 38 1.69 -19.46 -25.72
C GLY A 38 2.17 -19.91 -24.33
N SER A 39 3.33 -19.41 -23.89
CA SER A 39 3.89 -19.74 -22.58
C SER A 39 3.10 -19.09 -21.44
N LEU A 40 2.71 -17.82 -21.59
CA LEU A 40 1.84 -17.13 -20.64
C LEU A 40 0.49 -17.84 -20.49
N SER A 41 -0.17 -18.20 -21.60
CA SER A 41 -1.45 -18.92 -21.53
C SER A 41 -1.32 -20.26 -20.79
N ARG A 42 -0.21 -20.99 -20.97
CA ARG A 42 0.05 -22.23 -20.22
C ARG A 42 0.37 -21.97 -18.74
N ILE A 43 1.02 -20.87 -18.41
CA ILE A 43 1.24 -20.46 -17.01
C ILE A 43 -0.10 -20.14 -16.34
N LEU A 44 -0.92 -19.31 -16.97
CA LEU A 44 -2.24 -18.91 -16.46
C LEU A 44 -3.20 -20.09 -16.34
N ALA A 45 -3.17 -21.03 -17.28
CA ALA A 45 -3.97 -22.26 -17.23
C ALA A 45 -3.66 -23.15 -16.01
N ARG A 46 -2.47 -23.00 -15.41
CA ARG A 46 -2.10 -23.69 -14.15
C ARG A 46 -2.60 -22.95 -12.90
N GLY A 47 -3.04 -21.69 -13.03
CA GLY A 47 -3.60 -20.89 -11.95
C GLY A 47 -2.70 -20.83 -10.71
N ALA A 48 -3.30 -21.04 -9.52
CA ALA A 48 -2.61 -21.03 -8.23
C ALA A 48 -1.34 -21.91 -8.18
N ALA A 49 -1.31 -23.04 -8.89
CA ALA A 49 -0.15 -23.93 -8.88
C ALA A 49 1.12 -23.28 -9.47
N ALA A 50 0.98 -22.27 -10.34
CA ALA A 50 2.09 -21.53 -10.91
C ALA A 50 2.53 -20.32 -10.06
N ALA A 51 1.69 -19.82 -9.16
CA ALA A 51 1.98 -18.62 -8.38
C ALA A 51 3.26 -18.74 -7.52
N PRO A 52 3.54 -19.84 -6.78
CA PRO A 52 4.80 -19.98 -6.04
C PRO A 52 6.05 -19.83 -6.92
N ALA A 53 6.03 -20.42 -8.11
CA ALA A 53 7.13 -20.37 -9.05
C ALA A 53 7.37 -18.94 -9.57
N LEU A 54 6.29 -18.22 -9.91
CA LEU A 54 6.36 -16.84 -10.32
C LEU A 54 6.94 -15.95 -9.21
N MET A 55 6.52 -16.17 -7.96
CA MET A 55 7.03 -15.43 -6.81
C MET A 55 8.53 -15.68 -6.60
N ASP A 56 8.97 -16.94 -6.66
CA ASP A 56 10.39 -17.27 -6.54
C ASP A 56 11.25 -16.65 -7.66
N VAL A 57 10.71 -16.54 -8.88
CA VAL A 57 11.36 -15.84 -9.99
C VAL A 57 11.40 -14.33 -9.76
N MET A 58 10.32 -13.75 -9.21
CA MET A 58 10.25 -12.33 -8.86
C MET A 58 11.33 -11.95 -7.83
N PHE A 59 11.47 -12.72 -6.74
CA PHE A 59 12.52 -12.50 -5.73
C PHE A 59 13.93 -12.59 -6.31
N ARG A 60 14.18 -13.54 -7.22
CA ARG A 60 15.49 -13.68 -7.90
C ARG A 60 15.75 -12.59 -8.93
N SER A 61 14.71 -11.90 -9.37
CA SER A 61 14.76 -10.86 -10.41
C SER A 61 14.44 -9.48 -9.84
N ALA A 62 14.73 -9.25 -8.55
CA ALA A 62 14.36 -8.01 -7.85
C ALA A 62 14.87 -6.75 -8.56
N ASP A 63 16.04 -6.82 -9.20
CA ASP A 63 16.67 -5.70 -9.90
C ASP A 63 16.22 -5.55 -11.37
N HIS A 64 15.28 -6.39 -11.84
CA HIS A 64 14.77 -6.38 -13.22
C HIS A 64 13.31 -5.91 -13.29
N GLU A 65 13.11 -4.59 -13.30
CA GLU A 65 11.77 -3.96 -13.30
C GLU A 65 10.80 -4.53 -14.35
N LEU A 66 11.26 -4.74 -15.59
CA LEU A 66 10.40 -5.30 -16.64
C LEU A 66 9.91 -6.72 -16.30
N LYS A 67 10.77 -7.58 -15.72
CA LYS A 67 10.38 -8.94 -15.33
C LYS A 67 9.43 -8.92 -14.16
N LYS A 68 9.67 -8.05 -13.16
CA LYS A 68 8.74 -7.86 -12.03
C LYS A 68 7.36 -7.45 -12.53
N LEU A 69 7.29 -6.45 -13.40
CA LEU A 69 6.02 -5.98 -13.97
C LEU A 69 5.28 -7.10 -14.72
N GLN A 70 6.01 -7.89 -15.53
CA GLN A 70 5.43 -9.04 -16.22
C GLN A 70 4.86 -10.07 -15.22
N ILE A 71 5.61 -10.39 -14.16
CA ILE A 71 5.19 -11.30 -13.09
C ILE A 71 3.96 -10.78 -12.35
N CYS A 72 3.95 -9.51 -11.95
CA CYS A 72 2.81 -8.89 -11.30
C CYS A 72 1.57 -8.93 -12.19
N ASN A 73 1.69 -8.66 -13.49
CA ASN A 73 0.57 -8.76 -14.43
C ASN A 73 0.02 -10.20 -14.52
N ALA A 74 0.90 -11.21 -14.63
CA ALA A 74 0.47 -12.60 -14.65
C ALA A 74 -0.23 -13.02 -13.34
N LEU A 75 0.29 -12.61 -12.19
CA LEU A 75 -0.34 -12.85 -10.88
C LEU A 75 -1.67 -12.11 -10.75
N ARG A 76 -1.79 -10.91 -11.31
CA ARG A 76 -3.04 -10.15 -11.37
C ARG A 76 -4.09 -10.89 -12.22
N GLU A 77 -3.69 -11.40 -13.38
CA GLU A 77 -4.54 -12.21 -14.26
C GLU A 77 -4.99 -13.54 -13.62
N MET A 78 -4.17 -14.12 -12.72
CA MET A 78 -4.59 -15.26 -11.88
C MET A 78 -5.65 -14.89 -10.84
N GLY A 79 -5.81 -13.60 -10.53
CA GLY A 79 -6.82 -13.07 -9.62
C GLY A 79 -6.72 -13.63 -8.20
N GLN A 80 -7.88 -13.93 -7.59
CA GLN A 80 -7.96 -14.34 -6.19
C GLN A 80 -7.13 -15.59 -5.85
N SER A 81 -6.87 -16.45 -6.84
CA SER A 81 -6.08 -17.67 -6.66
C SER A 81 -4.60 -17.39 -6.33
N ALA A 82 -4.08 -16.20 -6.65
CA ALA A 82 -2.71 -15.78 -6.33
C ALA A 82 -2.56 -15.21 -4.90
N ILE A 83 -3.64 -14.73 -4.27
CA ILE A 83 -3.59 -14.02 -2.97
C ILE A 83 -2.85 -14.82 -1.89
N PRO A 84 -3.14 -16.11 -1.63
CA PRO A 84 -2.46 -16.85 -0.56
C PRO A 84 -0.94 -16.97 -0.78
N HIS A 85 -0.52 -17.02 -2.05
CA HIS A 85 0.88 -17.14 -2.42
C HIS A 85 1.62 -15.80 -2.27
N ILE A 86 0.96 -14.70 -2.62
CA ILE A 86 1.48 -13.34 -2.39
C ILE A 86 1.58 -13.06 -0.88
N ALA A 87 0.54 -13.40 -0.11
CA ALA A 87 0.55 -13.26 1.34
C ALA A 87 1.71 -14.04 1.98
N LYS A 88 1.87 -15.32 1.61
CA LYS A 88 2.98 -16.15 2.08
C LYS A 88 4.36 -15.60 1.69
N ALA A 89 4.48 -14.93 0.54
CA ALA A 89 5.72 -14.27 0.15
C ALA A 89 6.03 -13.03 0.98
N LEU A 90 5.02 -12.22 1.31
CA LEU A 90 5.18 -11.08 2.22
C LEU A 90 5.63 -11.53 3.62
N GLU A 91 5.17 -12.69 4.09
CA GLU A 91 5.63 -13.31 5.34
C GLU A 91 7.12 -13.70 5.29
N LYS A 92 7.66 -14.08 4.13
CA LYS A 92 9.10 -14.39 3.98
C LYS A 92 9.98 -13.17 4.26
N VAL A 93 9.49 -11.97 4.00
CA VAL A 93 10.18 -10.72 4.34
C VAL A 93 9.98 -10.44 5.83
N GLN A 94 10.52 -11.25 6.74
CA GLN A 94 10.23 -11.09 8.18
C GLN A 94 10.72 -9.76 8.76
N GLN A 95 11.85 -9.25 8.25
CA GLN A 95 12.47 -8.00 8.68
C GLN A 95 12.90 -7.20 7.46
N VAL A 96 12.66 -5.89 7.50
CA VAL A 96 13.08 -4.96 6.44
C VAL A 96 14.52 -4.55 6.71
N ARG A 97 15.46 -5.06 5.92
CA ARG A 97 16.90 -4.83 6.11
C ARG A 97 17.52 -4.07 4.94
N SER A 98 16.84 -4.02 3.81
CA SER A 98 17.35 -3.46 2.56
C SER A 98 16.26 -2.72 1.77
N ILE A 99 16.68 -1.93 0.79
CA ILE A 99 15.77 -1.28 -0.17
C ILE A 99 15.00 -2.32 -0.99
N ALA A 100 15.62 -3.45 -1.31
CA ALA A 100 14.98 -4.55 -2.03
C ALA A 100 13.79 -5.14 -1.22
N ASP A 101 13.93 -5.27 0.10
CA ASP A 101 12.83 -5.73 0.95
C ASP A 101 11.65 -4.75 0.91
N VAL A 102 11.93 -3.44 0.91
CA VAL A 102 10.91 -2.39 0.79
C VAL A 102 10.20 -2.48 -0.54
N ALA A 103 10.95 -2.58 -1.65
CA ALA A 103 10.39 -2.69 -2.99
C ALA A 103 9.50 -3.93 -3.14
N VAL A 104 9.90 -5.07 -2.60
CA VAL A 104 9.05 -6.27 -2.60
C VAL A 104 7.76 -6.06 -1.80
N ILE A 105 7.85 -5.44 -0.62
CA ILE A 105 6.66 -5.16 0.21
C ILE A 105 5.71 -4.23 -0.54
N GLU A 106 6.24 -3.17 -1.15
CA GLU A 106 5.49 -2.21 -1.95
C GLU A 106 4.79 -2.90 -3.13
N ASP A 107 5.57 -3.54 -4.02
CA ASP A 107 5.08 -4.18 -5.25
C ASP A 107 4.00 -5.23 -4.94
N LEU A 108 4.22 -6.06 -3.93
CA LEU A 108 3.27 -7.13 -3.57
C LEU A 108 2.03 -6.62 -2.84
N THR A 109 2.15 -5.54 -2.06
CA THR A 109 0.98 -4.94 -1.40
C THR A 109 0.10 -4.24 -2.41
N GLU A 110 0.69 -3.50 -3.35
CA GLU A 110 -0.04 -2.89 -4.46
C GLU A 110 -0.77 -3.95 -5.29
N LEU A 111 -0.08 -5.04 -5.64
CA LEU A 111 -0.67 -6.15 -6.38
C LEU A 111 -1.86 -6.78 -5.64
N LEU A 112 -1.74 -7.00 -4.32
CA LEU A 112 -2.83 -7.52 -3.51
C LEU A 112 -4.07 -6.63 -3.54
N LEU A 113 -3.88 -5.31 -3.42
CA LEU A 113 -4.96 -4.33 -3.47
C LEU A 113 -5.61 -4.31 -4.85
N GLN A 114 -4.83 -4.40 -5.94
CA GLN A 114 -5.38 -4.46 -7.29
C GLN A 114 -6.17 -5.74 -7.60
N ILE A 115 -5.87 -6.86 -6.92
CA ILE A 115 -6.59 -8.13 -7.12
C ILE A 115 -7.94 -8.13 -6.40
N ASP A 116 -7.96 -7.82 -5.11
CA ASP A 116 -9.19 -7.82 -4.29
C ASP A 116 -8.99 -6.94 -3.04
N PRO A 117 -9.25 -5.62 -3.14
CA PRO A 117 -8.99 -4.71 -2.04
C PRO A 117 -9.70 -5.12 -0.74
N ARG A 118 -10.96 -5.55 -0.87
CA ARG A 118 -11.82 -5.89 0.27
C ARG A 118 -11.25 -7.01 1.12
N LYS A 119 -10.57 -7.98 0.50
CA LYS A 119 -9.96 -9.11 1.21
C LYS A 119 -8.52 -8.83 1.63
N THR A 120 -7.84 -7.87 1.01
CA THR A 120 -6.40 -7.68 1.18
C THR A 120 -6.00 -6.42 1.94
N THR A 121 -6.92 -5.47 2.16
CA THR A 121 -6.65 -4.25 2.93
C THR A 121 -6.04 -4.54 4.30
N ALA A 122 -6.55 -5.53 5.05
CA ALA A 122 -5.99 -5.88 6.36
C ALA A 122 -4.53 -6.33 6.28
N LEU A 123 -4.17 -7.09 5.24
CA LEU A 123 -2.81 -7.54 5.00
C LEU A 123 -1.90 -6.39 4.55
N ALA A 124 -2.42 -5.48 3.72
CA ALA A 124 -1.72 -4.28 3.31
C ALA A 124 -1.38 -3.37 4.51
N LEU A 125 -2.36 -3.17 5.41
CA LEU A 125 -2.17 -2.42 6.66
C LEU A 125 -1.13 -3.09 7.57
N GLN A 126 -1.12 -4.43 7.66
CA GLN A 126 -0.09 -5.15 8.40
C GLN A 126 1.32 -4.89 7.84
N GLN A 127 1.48 -4.88 6.51
CA GLN A 127 2.78 -4.57 5.90
C GLN A 127 3.18 -3.12 6.12
N LEU A 128 2.23 -2.19 6.08
CA LEU A 128 2.47 -0.78 6.37
C LEU A 128 2.93 -0.59 7.83
N ALA A 129 2.24 -1.20 8.79
CA ALA A 129 2.62 -1.19 10.20
C ALA A 129 4.03 -1.76 10.38
N LYS A 130 4.38 -2.84 9.67
CA LYS A 130 5.74 -3.39 9.67
C LYS A 130 6.77 -2.38 9.16
N LEU A 131 6.51 -1.67 8.07
CA LEU A 131 7.37 -0.57 7.62
C LEU A 131 7.48 0.54 8.67
N ASN A 132 6.39 0.87 9.37
CA ASN A 132 6.35 1.87 10.44
C ASN A 132 7.30 1.57 11.61
N THR A 133 7.55 0.28 11.90
CA THR A 133 8.46 -0.13 12.99
C THR A 133 9.95 -0.02 12.66
N VAL A 134 10.33 0.20 11.39
CA VAL A 134 11.73 0.17 10.96
C VAL A 134 12.46 1.45 11.39
N PRO A 135 13.59 1.35 12.13
CA PRO A 135 14.38 2.52 12.51
C PRO A 135 14.99 3.23 11.30
N LEU A 136 14.72 4.52 11.14
CA LEU A 136 15.14 5.33 9.99
C LEU A 136 16.57 5.89 10.12
N LYS A 137 17.54 5.05 10.55
CA LYS A 137 18.94 5.47 10.76
C LYS A 137 19.75 5.55 9.45
N ASN A 138 19.42 4.75 8.46
CA ASN A 138 20.07 4.72 7.15
C ASN A 138 19.26 5.59 6.18
N ARG A 139 19.86 6.66 5.66
CA ARG A 139 19.15 7.66 4.85
C ARG A 139 18.53 7.08 3.56
N PRO A 140 19.28 6.37 2.68
CA PRO A 140 18.67 5.72 1.50
C PRO A 140 17.52 4.77 1.83
N LEU A 141 17.67 3.94 2.87
CA LEU A 141 16.60 3.04 3.29
C LEU A 141 15.39 3.80 3.83
N ALA A 142 15.62 4.85 4.62
CA ALA A 142 14.55 5.68 5.17
C ALA A 142 13.73 6.37 4.08
N GLU A 143 14.39 6.87 3.04
CA GLU A 143 13.73 7.47 1.88
C GLU A 143 12.88 6.44 1.13
N ALA A 144 13.42 5.24 0.86
CA ALA A 144 12.67 4.16 0.25
C ALA A 144 11.43 3.77 1.08
N ILE A 145 11.60 3.63 2.40
CA ILE A 145 10.50 3.31 3.32
C ILE A 145 9.42 4.39 3.28
N ASN A 146 9.79 5.67 3.35
CA ASN A 146 8.82 6.76 3.33
C ASN A 146 8.04 6.79 2.00
N ASN A 147 8.72 6.59 0.88
CA ASN A 147 8.08 6.52 -0.44
C ASN A 147 7.09 5.34 -0.52
N ALA A 148 7.50 4.16 -0.06
CA ALA A 148 6.65 2.98 -0.03
C ALA A 148 5.43 3.18 0.88
N ARG A 149 5.61 3.75 2.08
CA ARG A 149 4.51 4.05 3.01
C ARG A 149 3.45 4.95 2.37
N VAL A 150 3.88 6.04 1.73
CA VAL A 150 2.96 6.95 1.03
C VAL A 150 2.18 6.18 -0.04
N LYS A 151 2.88 5.46 -0.93
CA LYS A 151 2.23 4.74 -2.03
C LYS A 151 1.24 3.70 -1.52
N MET A 152 1.64 2.90 -0.54
CA MET A 152 0.76 1.92 0.09
C MET A 152 -0.47 2.58 0.69
N VAL A 153 -0.31 3.69 1.42
CA VAL A 153 -1.45 4.43 1.98
C VAL A 153 -2.38 4.95 0.89
N LEU A 154 -1.86 5.47 -0.22
CA LEU A 154 -2.67 5.91 -1.36
C LEU A 154 -3.46 4.74 -1.95
N CYS A 155 -2.80 3.61 -2.23
CA CYS A 155 -3.48 2.43 -2.75
C CYS A 155 -4.56 1.91 -1.78
N ILE A 156 -4.26 1.84 -0.48
CA ILE A 156 -5.23 1.38 0.52
C ILE A 156 -6.42 2.34 0.60
N ALA A 157 -6.18 3.65 0.51
CA ALA A 157 -7.23 4.64 0.61
C ALA A 157 -8.11 4.72 -0.64
N GLU A 158 -7.53 4.58 -1.83
CA GLU A 158 -8.25 4.54 -3.10
C GLU A 158 -9.18 3.33 -3.16
N GLU A 159 -8.68 2.17 -2.73
CA GLU A 159 -9.34 0.90 -2.96
C GLU A 159 -10.11 0.36 -1.74
N GLY A 160 -9.68 0.73 -0.53
CA GLY A 160 -10.10 0.10 0.72
C GLY A 160 -11.28 0.75 1.43
N GLN A 161 -11.55 2.05 1.21
CA GLN A 161 -12.50 2.85 2.01
C GLN A 161 -12.49 2.51 3.52
N SER A 162 -11.34 2.06 4.04
CA SER A 162 -11.23 1.47 5.35
C SER A 162 -10.95 2.59 6.36
N PRO A 163 -11.69 2.67 7.47
CA PRO A 163 -11.40 3.63 8.54
C PRO A 163 -9.94 3.53 9.03
N GLU A 164 -9.39 2.32 9.07
CA GLU A 164 -8.01 2.06 9.45
C GLU A 164 -7.00 2.68 8.47
N ALA A 165 -7.34 2.71 7.17
CA ALA A 165 -6.52 3.43 6.18
C ALA A 165 -6.45 4.92 6.50
N VAL A 166 -7.57 5.51 6.92
CA VAL A 166 -7.63 6.94 7.29
C VAL A 166 -6.80 7.22 8.54
N ASP A 167 -6.75 6.29 9.50
CA ASP A 167 -5.88 6.40 10.67
C ASP A 167 -4.41 6.47 10.26
N GLU A 168 -3.98 5.61 9.34
CA GLU A 168 -2.62 5.60 8.81
C GLU A 168 -2.30 6.85 7.97
N VAL A 169 -3.24 7.33 7.13
CA VAL A 169 -3.09 8.62 6.43
C VAL A 169 -2.89 9.75 7.43
N THR A 170 -3.72 9.79 8.47
CA THR A 170 -3.67 10.83 9.50
C THR A 170 -2.36 10.77 10.28
N ALA A 171 -1.87 9.56 10.58
CA ALA A 171 -0.58 9.36 11.22
C ALA A 171 0.59 9.86 10.34
N LEU A 172 0.52 9.68 9.01
CA LEU A 172 1.52 10.21 8.08
C LEU A 172 1.57 11.74 8.02
N LEU A 173 0.44 12.43 8.27
CA LEU A 173 0.43 13.90 8.40
C LEU A 173 1.21 14.36 9.64
N GLY A 174 1.18 13.56 10.71
CA GLY A 174 1.89 13.79 11.95
C GLY A 174 1.58 15.15 12.57
N ASP A 175 2.64 15.83 13.02
CA ASP A 175 2.60 17.19 13.57
C ASP A 175 2.73 18.28 12.49
N GLY A 176 2.70 17.92 11.21
CA GLY A 176 2.92 18.84 10.09
C GLY A 176 4.41 19.20 9.84
N SER A 177 5.35 18.54 10.52
CA SER A 177 6.79 18.79 10.34
C SER A 177 7.38 18.21 9.05
N VAL A 178 6.66 17.33 8.36
CA VAL A 178 7.13 16.65 7.14
C VAL A 178 6.23 17.02 5.97
N LEU A 179 6.83 17.29 4.81
CA LEU A 179 6.08 17.46 3.57
C LEU A 179 5.51 16.10 3.16
N VAL A 180 4.23 16.08 2.83
CA VAL A 180 3.51 14.89 2.41
C VAL A 180 3.01 15.05 0.96
N PRO A 181 2.86 13.97 0.20
CA PRO A 181 2.38 14.07 -1.18
C PRO A 181 0.92 14.55 -1.28
N VAL A 182 0.64 15.33 -2.33
CA VAL A 182 -0.68 15.96 -2.57
C VAL A 182 -1.81 14.94 -2.65
N ALA A 183 -1.56 13.75 -3.21
CA ALA A 183 -2.56 12.70 -3.33
C ALA A 183 -3.17 12.27 -1.99
N LEU A 184 -2.47 12.46 -0.86
CA LEU A 184 -3.03 12.19 0.46
C LEU A 184 -4.17 13.15 0.83
N PHE A 185 -4.18 14.37 0.29
CA PHE A 185 -5.27 15.33 0.54
C PHE A 185 -6.55 14.92 -0.17
N GLU A 186 -6.46 14.36 -1.38
CA GLU A 186 -7.61 13.80 -2.09
C GLU A 186 -8.24 12.64 -1.32
N VAL A 187 -7.40 11.77 -0.76
CA VAL A 187 -7.83 10.67 0.11
C VAL A 187 -8.61 11.20 1.32
N LEU A 188 -8.05 12.19 2.03
CA LEU A 188 -8.69 12.77 3.21
C LEU A 188 -10.00 13.46 2.86
N GLN A 189 -10.02 14.20 1.75
CA GLN A 189 -11.22 14.81 1.21
C GLN A 189 -12.31 13.77 0.92
N LYS A 190 -11.96 12.66 0.26
CA LYS A 190 -12.89 11.56 -0.04
C LYS A 190 -13.38 10.86 1.23
N SER A 191 -12.51 10.68 2.22
CA SER A 191 -12.86 10.06 3.51
C SER A 191 -13.83 10.92 4.32
N GLY A 192 -13.62 12.23 4.34
CA GLY A 192 -14.40 13.14 5.17
C GLY A 192 -14.09 13.05 6.66
N ASP A 193 -12.99 12.40 7.08
CA ASP A 193 -12.73 12.20 8.50
C ASP A 193 -12.29 13.48 9.21
N ARG A 194 -13.11 13.94 10.16
CA ARG A 194 -12.84 15.14 10.98
C ARG A 194 -11.52 15.08 11.75
N ARG A 195 -10.97 13.90 12.01
CA ARG A 195 -9.68 13.73 12.72
C ARG A 195 -8.51 14.30 11.94
N ALA A 196 -8.61 14.40 10.61
CA ALA A 196 -7.59 15.01 9.77
C ALA A 196 -7.57 16.55 9.81
N LEU A 197 -8.59 17.21 10.36
CA LEU A 197 -8.69 18.68 10.31
C LEU A 197 -7.53 19.39 11.02
N VAL A 198 -7.14 18.96 12.22
CA VAL A 198 -6.03 19.57 12.96
C VAL A 198 -4.67 19.30 12.30
N PRO A 199 -4.34 18.05 11.91
CA PRO A 199 -3.14 17.78 11.13
C PRO A 199 -3.04 18.61 9.85
N LEU A 200 -4.14 18.78 9.11
CA LEU A 200 -4.16 19.63 7.90
C LEU A 200 -3.85 21.11 8.21
N LEU A 201 -4.37 21.64 9.31
CA LEU A 201 -4.04 23.01 9.77
C LEU A 201 -2.56 23.17 10.10
N ARG A 202 -1.97 22.19 10.81
CA ARG A 202 -0.55 22.17 11.18
C ARG A 202 0.37 22.10 9.97
N LEU A 203 -0.01 21.29 9.00
CA LEU A 203 0.76 21.04 7.80
C LEU A 203 0.71 22.22 6.81
N PHE A 204 -0.40 22.97 6.78
CA PHE A 204 -0.65 24.01 5.78
C PHE A 204 0.47 25.05 5.63
N PRO A 205 0.99 25.71 6.69
CA PRO A 205 1.99 26.76 6.52
C PRO A 205 3.25 26.26 5.81
N ARG A 206 3.69 25.04 6.15
CA ARG A 206 4.89 24.44 5.58
C ARG A 206 4.69 24.03 4.12
N GLN A 207 3.57 23.37 3.82
CA GLN A 207 3.25 22.96 2.45
C GLN A 207 3.00 24.15 1.54
N ASN A 208 2.29 25.17 2.02
CA ASN A 208 2.04 26.38 1.26
C ASN A 208 3.33 27.17 0.97
N ALA A 209 4.28 27.18 1.92
CA ALA A 209 5.61 27.79 1.71
C ALA A 209 6.44 27.01 0.68
N ALA A 210 6.29 25.68 0.59
CA ALA A 210 6.96 24.86 -0.40
C ALA A 210 6.28 24.93 -1.79
N SER A 211 4.96 24.98 -1.82
CA SER A 211 4.13 24.97 -3.03
C SER A 211 2.74 25.56 -2.74
N GLU A 212 2.41 26.68 -3.38
CA GLU A 212 1.09 27.29 -3.28
C GLU A 212 -0.02 26.33 -3.76
N HIS A 213 0.27 25.51 -4.77
CA HIS A 213 -0.66 24.47 -5.22
C HIS A 213 -0.96 23.48 -4.09
N SER A 214 0.06 22.95 -3.41
CA SER A 214 -0.15 22.05 -2.27
C SER A 214 -0.90 22.72 -1.12
N GLY A 215 -0.65 24.01 -0.86
CA GLY A 215 -1.44 24.79 0.10
C GLY A 215 -2.93 24.88 -0.27
N ARG A 216 -3.26 25.06 -1.55
CA ARG A 216 -4.65 25.06 -2.03
C ARG A 216 -5.33 23.71 -1.83
N GLU A 217 -4.66 22.62 -2.19
CA GLU A 217 -5.19 21.26 -2.02
C GLU A 217 -5.52 20.94 -0.56
N ILE A 218 -4.66 21.33 0.39
CA ILE A 218 -4.92 21.18 1.84
C ILE A 218 -6.16 21.98 2.25
N ALA A 219 -6.27 23.23 1.79
CA ALA A 219 -7.40 24.08 2.13
C ALA A 219 -8.72 23.54 1.54
N GLU A 220 -8.68 22.95 0.35
CA GLU A 220 -9.83 22.30 -0.29
C GLU A 220 -10.26 21.05 0.46
N ALA A 221 -9.32 20.16 0.79
CA ALA A 221 -9.58 18.98 1.61
C ALA A 221 -10.19 19.36 2.97
N PHE A 222 -9.61 20.35 3.65
CA PHE A 222 -10.13 20.87 4.91
C PHE A 222 -11.58 21.36 4.79
N ARG A 223 -11.87 22.22 3.80
CA ARG A 223 -13.23 22.74 3.58
C ARG A 223 -14.22 21.63 3.24
N ALA A 224 -13.81 20.65 2.46
CA ALA A 224 -14.66 19.52 2.10
C ALA A 224 -15.05 18.70 3.33
N ILE A 225 -14.08 18.39 4.21
CA ILE A 225 -14.33 17.70 5.48
C ILE A 225 -15.24 18.54 6.38
N VAL A 226 -14.94 19.84 6.57
CA VAL A 226 -15.78 20.75 7.37
C VAL A 226 -17.22 20.78 6.89
N LYS A 227 -17.42 20.89 5.57
CA LYS A 227 -18.76 20.93 4.96
C LYS A 227 -19.50 19.61 5.16
N ARG A 228 -18.82 18.47 4.95
CA ARG A 228 -19.43 17.13 5.10
C ARG A 228 -19.82 16.85 6.55
N GLU A 229 -18.90 17.10 7.47
CA GLU A 229 -19.05 16.79 8.90
C GLU A 229 -19.77 17.90 9.69
N LYS A 230 -20.14 18.99 9.02
CA LYS A 230 -20.79 20.17 9.61
C LYS A 230 -20.01 20.73 10.81
N VAL A 231 -18.68 20.73 10.69
CA VAL A 231 -17.77 21.18 11.73
C VAL A 231 -17.81 22.70 11.81
N THR A 232 -17.75 23.22 13.03
CA THR A 232 -17.71 24.65 13.35
C THR A 232 -16.44 24.98 14.13
N ALA A 233 -16.11 26.27 14.28
CA ALA A 233 -14.95 26.71 15.06
C ALA A 233 -14.98 26.23 16.54
N GLU A 234 -16.17 25.94 17.06
CA GLU A 234 -16.41 25.47 18.43
C GLU A 234 -16.39 23.94 18.57
N SER A 235 -16.18 23.21 17.47
CA SER A 235 -16.21 21.75 17.48
C SER A 235 -15.07 21.18 18.33
N PRO A 236 -15.30 20.09 19.10
CA PRO A 236 -14.31 19.53 20.03
C PRO A 236 -12.97 19.14 19.38
N CYS A 237 -12.97 18.81 18.09
CA CYS A 237 -11.74 18.49 17.35
C CYS A 237 -10.73 19.64 17.34
N PHE A 238 -11.13 20.90 17.57
CA PHE A 238 -10.25 22.06 17.65
C PHE A 238 -9.85 22.45 19.08
N ALA A 239 -10.20 21.65 20.10
CA ALA A 239 -9.85 21.95 21.48
C ALA A 239 -8.34 22.06 21.69
N GLU A 240 -7.57 21.22 20.99
CA GLU A 240 -6.10 21.20 21.03
C GLU A 240 -5.45 22.27 20.14
N CYS A 241 -6.24 23.10 19.44
CA CYS A 241 -5.67 24.07 18.53
C CYS A 241 -4.94 25.22 19.25
N GLY A 242 -3.66 25.39 18.94
CA GLY A 242 -2.84 26.51 19.39
C GLY A 242 -3.18 27.83 18.70
N GLY A 243 -2.53 28.92 19.12
CA GLY A 243 -2.76 30.27 18.57
C GLY A 243 -2.68 30.35 17.04
N PRO A 244 -1.57 29.89 16.41
CA PRO A 244 -1.43 29.92 14.95
C PRO A 244 -2.50 29.10 14.22
N GLU A 245 -2.86 27.93 14.77
CA GLU A 245 -3.88 27.05 14.20
C GLU A 245 -5.27 27.67 14.28
N ARG A 246 -5.60 28.33 15.40
CA ARG A 246 -6.88 29.05 15.58
C ARG A 246 -7.01 30.25 14.64
N GLU A 247 -5.92 30.99 14.42
CA GLU A 247 -5.91 32.08 13.45
C GLU A 247 -6.18 31.56 12.03
N GLN A 248 -5.49 30.50 11.63
CA GLN A 248 -5.69 29.86 10.33
C GLN A 248 -7.11 29.30 10.18
N LEU A 249 -7.62 28.61 11.20
CA LEU A 249 -8.99 28.10 11.28
C LEU A 249 -10.02 29.22 11.07
N SER A 250 -9.83 30.34 11.77
CA SER A 250 -10.71 31.51 11.65
C SER A 250 -10.73 32.05 10.21
N ARG A 251 -9.56 32.14 9.57
CA ARG A 251 -9.45 32.57 8.16
C ARG A 251 -10.16 31.61 7.19
N TRP A 252 -10.13 30.31 7.46
CA TRP A 252 -10.73 29.30 6.58
C TRP A 252 -12.24 29.18 6.74
N LEU A 253 -12.77 29.37 7.95
CA LEU A 253 -14.20 29.27 8.21
C LEU A 253 -14.98 30.57 7.91
N THR A 254 -14.30 31.72 7.85
CA THR A 254 -14.93 33.03 7.57
C THR A 254 -15.01 33.38 6.09
N LYS A 255 -14.18 32.77 5.24
CA LYS A 255 -14.27 32.91 3.78
C LYS A 255 -15.50 32.15 3.27
N LYS A 256 -16.64 32.84 3.23
CA LYS A 256 -17.85 32.41 2.50
C LYS A 256 -17.62 32.45 1.00
#